data_AF-A0A529I0B3-F1
#
_entry.id   AF-A0A529I0B3-F1
#
_cell.length_a   1.000
_cell.length_b   1.000
_cell.length_c   1.000
_cell.angle_alpha   90.00
_cell.angle_beta   90.00
_cell.angle_gamma   90.00
#
_symmetry.space_group_name_H-M   'P 1'
#
loop_
_entity.id
_entity.type
_entity.pdbx_description
1 polymer ?
#
loop_
_entity_poly.entity_id
_entity_poly.type
_entity_poly.pdbx_seq_one_letter_code
_entity_poly.pdbx_strand_id
1 'polypeptide(L)'
;MYDIDSVIGRTSIGNDRHWQDRGSHARHPLSERPEFLDYRERYSAGQASGLAKGRRDFIATILPGLAIANQCTVTDEFLIVDGKRKTYRINFASGHIRMAPNDRYLCIVPSNEAAGPRPAYVPFEGDDILSVILSKAMMLANDDKITDGSILRQIA
;
A
#
# COMPACT_ATOMS: atom_id res chain seq x y z
N MET A 1 7.45 13.58 -5.94
CA MET A 1 8.60 13.84 -5.03
C MET A 1 8.46 12.85 -3.88
N TYR A 2 9.51 12.18 -3.41
CA TYR A 2 9.30 11.20 -2.33
C TYR A 2 8.97 11.91 -1.01
N ASP A 3 7.84 11.57 -0.41
CA ASP A 3 7.48 11.97 0.95
C ASP A 3 8.36 11.24 1.97
N ILE A 4 8.51 11.84 3.17
CA ILE A 4 9.42 11.36 4.22
C ILE A 4 9.12 9.93 4.64
N ASP A 5 7.84 9.55 4.72
CA ASP A 5 7.45 8.17 5.03
C ASP A 5 7.80 7.21 3.91
N SER A 6 7.71 7.65 2.66
CA SER A 6 8.11 6.85 1.51
C SER A 6 9.62 6.64 1.48
N VAL A 7 10.39 7.69 1.83
CA VAL A 7 11.85 7.60 1.98
C VAL A 7 12.17 6.63 3.11
N ILE A 8 11.65 6.86 4.32
CA ILE A 8 11.87 6.00 5.49
C ILE A 8 11.49 4.55 5.17
N GLY A 9 10.31 4.32 4.57
CA GLY A 9 9.85 2.99 4.20
C GLY A 9 10.77 2.30 3.18
N ARG A 10 11.40 3.03 2.25
CA ARG A 10 12.28 2.46 1.22
C ARG A 10 13.73 2.31 1.66
N THR A 11 14.23 3.22 2.50
CA THR A 11 15.64 3.27 2.89
C THR A 11 15.91 2.64 4.24
N SER A 12 14.87 2.32 5.00
CA SER A 12 15.03 1.65 6.29
C SER A 12 15.42 0.18 6.12
N ILE A 13 16.44 -0.21 6.88
CA ILE A 13 16.85 -1.60 7.07
C ILE A 13 15.67 -2.47 7.55
N GLY A 14 14.74 -1.88 8.32
CA GLY A 14 13.55 -2.60 8.81
C GLY A 14 12.61 -3.10 7.72
N ASN A 15 12.70 -2.56 6.50
CA ASN A 15 11.91 -3.01 5.36
C ASN A 15 12.71 -3.85 4.33
N ASP A 16 14.03 -3.96 4.48
CA ASP A 16 14.89 -4.73 3.58
C ASP A 16 14.90 -6.22 3.97
N ARG A 17 14.29 -7.05 3.11
CA ARG A 17 14.24 -8.52 3.30
C ARG A 17 15.59 -9.20 3.08
N HIS A 18 16.49 -8.57 2.34
CA HIS A 18 17.79 -9.16 2.00
C HIS A 18 18.90 -8.59 2.87
N TRP A 19 18.58 -7.71 3.82
CA TRP A 19 19.57 -7.18 4.71
C TRP A 19 20.22 -8.31 5.52
N GLN A 20 21.53 -8.41 5.36
CA GLN A 20 22.39 -9.33 6.07
C GLN A 20 23.26 -8.48 6.99
N ASP A 21 23.23 -8.80 8.28
CA ASP A 21 24.25 -8.29 9.19
C ASP A 21 25.62 -8.74 8.66
N ARG A 22 26.61 -7.85 8.65
CA ARG A 22 28.00 -8.17 8.26
C ARG A 22 28.77 -8.88 9.37
N GLY A 23 28.12 -9.20 10.50
CA GLY A 23 28.69 -9.97 11.60
C GLY A 23 29.10 -11.40 11.22
N SER A 24 29.77 -12.07 12.16
CA SER A 24 30.32 -13.44 12.02
C SER A 24 29.29 -14.53 11.65
N HIS A 25 27.99 -14.23 11.69
CA HIS A 25 26.89 -15.14 11.42
C HIS A 25 26.06 -14.78 10.17
N ALA A 26 26.60 -14.02 9.22
CA ALA A 26 25.94 -13.52 7.99
C ALA A 26 25.44 -14.58 6.98
N ARG A 27 25.13 -15.81 7.41
CA ARG A 27 24.75 -16.93 6.52
C ARG A 27 23.33 -16.85 5.97
N HIS A 28 22.45 -16.08 6.61
CA HIS A 28 21.05 -15.92 6.24
C HIS A 28 20.60 -14.46 6.40
N PRO A 29 19.73 -13.95 5.50
CA PRO A 29 19.06 -12.67 5.71
C PRO A 29 18.39 -12.59 7.08
N LEU A 30 18.38 -11.42 7.71
CA LEU A 30 17.71 -11.25 9.00
C LEU A 30 16.23 -11.64 8.97
N SER A 31 15.56 -11.49 7.81
CA SER A 31 14.16 -11.86 7.65
C SER A 31 13.88 -13.36 7.83
N GLU A 32 14.90 -14.20 7.77
CA GLU A 32 14.80 -15.65 7.96
C GLU A 32 15.06 -16.07 9.43
N ARG A 33 15.43 -15.12 10.29
CA ARG A 33 15.67 -15.38 11.71
C ARG A 33 14.41 -15.11 12.53
N PRO A 34 13.90 -16.10 13.29
CA PRO A 34 12.68 -15.95 14.09
C PRO A 34 12.70 -14.74 15.04
N GLU A 35 13.86 -14.44 15.62
CA GLU A 35 14.10 -13.29 16.52
C GLU A 35 13.83 -11.92 15.87
N PHE A 36 13.94 -11.83 14.54
CA PHE A 36 13.79 -10.60 13.77
C PHE A 36 12.44 -10.49 13.05
N LEU A 37 11.63 -11.56 13.07
CA LEU A 37 10.26 -11.51 12.54
C LEU A 37 9.38 -10.55 13.36
N ASP A 38 9.45 -10.63 14.70
CA ASP A 38 8.72 -9.77 15.62
C ASP A 38 9.16 -8.30 15.51
N TYR A 39 10.47 -8.04 15.34
CA TYR A 39 10.96 -6.70 15.02
C TYR A 39 10.35 -6.16 13.72
N ARG A 40 10.26 -6.97 12.67
CA ARG A 40 9.72 -6.56 11.37
C ARG A 40 8.22 -6.32 11.42
N GLU A 41 7.48 -7.17 12.14
CA GLU A 41 6.06 -6.98 12.39
C GLU A 41 5.81 -5.68 13.17
N ARG A 42 6.56 -5.45 14.25
CA ARG A 42 6.47 -4.21 15.04
C ARG A 42 6.90 -2.97 14.26
N TYR A 43 7.94 -3.07 13.44
CA TYR A 43 8.40 -1.97 12.60
C TYR A 43 7.38 -1.62 11.51
N SER A 44 6.78 -2.65 10.89
CA SER A 44 5.73 -2.47 9.87
C SER A 44 4.43 -1.94 10.47
N ALA A 45 4.05 -2.41 11.67
CA ALA A 45 2.88 -1.94 12.41
C ALA A 45 3.10 -0.54 13.02
N GLY A 46 4.34 -0.20 13.39
CA GLY A 46 4.73 1.10 13.95
C GLY A 46 4.75 2.26 12.96
N GLN A 47 4.51 2.01 11.65
CA GLN A 47 4.43 3.04 10.62
C GLN A 47 3.06 3.76 10.55
N ALA A 48 2.35 3.86 11.66
CA ALA A 48 1.25 4.83 11.80
C ALA A 48 1.83 6.25 11.98
N SER A 49 2.51 6.77 10.96
CA SER A 49 2.98 8.15 10.93
C SER A 49 1.79 9.11 11.00
N GLY A 50 2.03 10.36 11.41
CA GLY A 50 0.99 11.40 11.39
C GLY A 50 0.36 11.58 10.00
N LEU A 51 1.12 11.32 8.93
CA LEU A 51 0.63 11.37 7.55
C LEU A 51 -0.25 10.17 7.21
N ALA A 52 0.08 8.95 7.64
CA ALA A 52 -0.79 7.78 7.47
C ALA A 52 -2.15 8.00 8.13
N LYS A 53 -2.17 8.54 9.35
CA LYS A 53 -3.40 8.94 10.04
C LYS A 53 -4.15 10.04 9.29
N GLY A 54 -3.45 11.07 8.81
CA GLY A 54 -4.05 12.13 7.99
C GLY A 54 -4.71 11.61 6.72
N ARG A 55 -4.05 10.68 6.01
CA ARG A 55 -4.60 10.01 4.81
C ARG A 55 -5.83 9.19 5.13
N ARG A 56 -5.80 8.40 6.23
CA ARG A 56 -6.95 7.65 6.72
C ARG A 56 -8.14 8.58 6.97
N ASP A 57 -7.94 9.63 7.76
CA ASP A 57 -9.00 10.55 8.16
C ASP A 57 -9.56 11.32 6.96
N PHE A 58 -8.69 11.73 6.03
CA PHE A 58 -9.10 12.33 4.75
C PHE A 58 -9.93 11.36 3.90
N ILE A 59 -9.45 10.13 3.70
CA ILE A 59 -10.18 9.09 2.95
C ILE A 59 -11.53 8.82 3.61
N ALA A 60 -11.59 8.67 4.94
CA ALA A 60 -12.84 8.47 5.67
C ALA A 60 -13.86 9.60 5.42
N THR A 61 -13.37 10.83 5.26
CA THR A 61 -14.22 11.99 4.97
C THR A 61 -14.79 11.96 3.55
N ILE A 62 -13.98 11.62 2.55
CA ILE A 62 -14.42 11.67 1.13
C ILE A 62 -15.10 10.38 0.66
N LEU A 63 -14.79 9.23 1.28
CA LEU A 63 -15.21 7.91 0.82
C LEU A 63 -16.72 7.78 0.63
N PRO A 64 -17.60 8.32 1.51
CA PRO A 64 -19.05 8.23 1.31
C PRO A 64 -19.56 8.87 0.01
N GLY A 65 -18.83 9.83 -0.54
CA GLY A 65 -19.17 10.50 -1.81
C GLY A 65 -18.65 9.77 -3.06
N LEU A 66 -17.88 8.69 -2.91
CA LEU A 66 -17.28 7.97 -4.02
C LEU A 66 -18.16 6.82 -4.50
N ALA A 67 -18.08 6.49 -5.80
CA ALA A 67 -18.83 5.37 -6.39
C ALA A 67 -18.51 4.00 -5.76
N ILE A 68 -17.39 3.88 -5.05
CA ILE A 68 -16.91 2.66 -4.40
C ILE A 68 -17.23 2.61 -2.90
N ALA A 69 -17.99 3.58 -2.36
CA ALA A 69 -18.25 3.71 -0.92
C ALA A 69 -18.70 2.40 -0.26
N ASN A 70 -19.68 1.72 -0.87
CA ASN A 70 -20.27 0.50 -0.33
C ASN A 70 -19.37 -0.74 -0.41
N GLN A 71 -18.24 -0.65 -1.11
CA GLN A 71 -17.25 -1.73 -1.25
C GLN A 71 -16.03 -1.48 -0.36
N CYS A 72 -16.01 -0.39 0.39
CA CYS A 72 -14.83 0.04 1.12
C CYS A 72 -15.10 0.16 2.61
N THR A 73 -14.16 -0.34 3.42
CA THR A 73 -14.16 -0.16 4.87
C THR A 73 -12.84 0.46 5.31
N VAL A 74 -12.90 1.57 6.04
CA VAL A 74 -11.72 2.23 6.62
C VAL A 74 -11.42 1.59 7.98
N THR A 75 -10.18 1.12 8.16
CA THR A 75 -9.65 0.69 9.46
C THR A 75 -8.57 1.66 9.94
N ASP A 76 -7.82 1.29 10.98
CA ASP A 76 -6.74 2.14 11.49
C ASP A 76 -5.52 2.17 10.54
N GLU A 77 -5.17 1.04 9.95
CA GLU A 77 -3.97 0.91 9.10
C GLU A 77 -4.29 0.75 7.61
N PHE A 78 -5.51 0.31 7.28
CA PHE A 78 -5.87 -0.09 5.92
C PHE A 78 -7.20 0.48 5.44
N LEU A 79 -7.26 0.76 4.14
CA LEU A 79 -8.50 0.77 3.38
C LEU A 79 -8.77 -0.65 2.88
N ILE A 80 -9.81 -1.28 3.40
CA ILE A 80 -10.31 -2.56 2.89
C ILE A 80 -11.18 -2.26 1.67
N VAL A 81 -10.97 -2.99 0.59
CA VAL A 81 -11.74 -2.89 -0.66
C VAL A 81 -12.21 -4.28 -1.04
N ASP A 82 -13.51 -4.51 -1.00
CA ASP A 82 -14.14 -5.74 -1.47
C ASP A 82 -14.38 -5.65 -2.98
N GLY A 83 -13.44 -6.20 -3.75
CA GLY A 83 -13.59 -6.37 -5.19
C GLY A 83 -14.43 -7.61 -5.53
N LYS A 84 -14.64 -7.85 -6.83
CA LYS A 84 -15.41 -9.01 -7.31
C LYS A 84 -14.60 -10.31 -7.33
N ARG A 85 -13.27 -10.24 -7.46
CA ARG A 85 -12.38 -11.41 -7.46
C ARG A 85 -11.80 -11.71 -6.07
N LYS A 86 -11.41 -10.67 -5.33
CA LYS A 86 -10.80 -10.77 -3.98
C LYS A 86 -11.12 -9.54 -3.12
N THR A 87 -10.91 -9.68 -1.81
CA THR A 87 -10.82 -8.54 -0.88
C THR A 87 -9.36 -8.08 -0.78
N TYR A 88 -9.16 -6.77 -0.84
CA TYR A 88 -7.86 -6.11 -0.83
C TYR A 88 -7.72 -5.22 0.41
N ARG A 89 -6.52 -5.13 0.96
CA ARG A 89 -6.16 -4.23 2.05
C ARG A 89 -5.06 -3.30 1.58
N ILE A 90 -5.37 -2.01 1.48
CA ILE A 90 -4.44 -0.97 1.02
C ILE A 90 -3.93 -0.20 2.23
N ASN A 91 -2.63 -0.24 2.51
CA ASN A 91 -2.04 0.40 3.69
C ASN A 91 -1.96 1.92 3.52
N PHE A 92 -2.36 2.70 4.53
CA PHE A 92 -2.37 4.17 4.46
C PHE A 92 -0.97 4.82 4.47
N ALA A 93 0.04 4.16 5.03
CA ALA A 93 1.40 4.69 5.07
C ALA A 93 2.14 4.50 3.74
N SER A 94 1.99 3.33 3.13
CA SER A 94 2.79 2.91 1.96
C SER A 94 2.01 2.79 0.65
N GLY A 95 0.69 2.68 0.71
CA GLY A 95 -0.14 2.29 -0.44
C GLY A 95 0.08 0.86 -0.92
N HIS A 96 0.77 0.01 -0.14
CA HIS A 96 0.94 -1.42 -0.47
C HIS A 96 -0.38 -2.16 -0.34
N ILE A 97 -0.56 -3.19 -1.18
CA ILE A 97 -1.79 -3.98 -1.23
C ILE A 97 -1.51 -5.41 -0.77
N ARG A 98 -2.35 -5.91 0.13
CA ARG A 98 -2.40 -7.33 0.51
C ARG A 98 -3.78 -7.90 0.22
N MET A 99 -3.85 -9.12 -0.30
CA MET A 99 -5.09 -9.81 -0.68
C MET A 99 -5.52 -10.77 0.43
N ALA A 100 -6.78 -10.72 0.83
CA ALA A 100 -7.36 -11.71 1.73
C ALA A 100 -7.77 -12.99 0.98
N PRO A 101 -7.85 -14.16 1.66
CA PRO A 101 -7.55 -14.38 3.08
C PRO A 101 -6.07 -14.68 3.39
N ASN A 102 -5.24 -14.99 2.38
CA ASN A 102 -3.87 -15.48 2.58
C ASN A 102 -2.80 -14.40 2.75
N ASP A 103 -3.21 -13.13 2.75
CA ASP A 103 -2.35 -11.97 2.95
C ASP A 103 -1.22 -11.81 1.92
N ARG A 104 -1.45 -12.35 0.71
CA ARG A 104 -0.50 -12.29 -0.41
C ARG A 104 -0.41 -10.87 -0.95
N TYR A 105 0.82 -10.42 -1.24
CA TYR A 105 1.05 -9.10 -1.83
C TYR A 105 0.51 -9.01 -3.26
N LEU A 106 -0.05 -7.86 -3.60
CA LEU A 106 -0.37 -7.48 -4.98
C LEU A 106 0.49 -6.26 -5.35
N CYS A 107 1.40 -6.44 -6.31
CA CYS A 107 2.25 -5.38 -6.81
C CYS A 107 1.59 -4.72 -8.04
N ILE A 108 1.19 -3.47 -7.87
CA ILE A 108 0.71 -2.59 -8.93
C ILE A 108 1.57 -1.34 -8.92
N VAL A 109 2.33 -1.17 -10.00
CA VAL A 109 3.21 -0.03 -10.20
C VAL A 109 2.46 1.03 -11.01
N PRO A 110 2.31 2.27 -10.53
CA PRO A 110 1.75 3.34 -11.33
C PRO A 110 2.62 3.56 -12.58
N SER A 111 2.00 3.72 -13.74
CA SER A 111 2.73 4.10 -14.95
C SER A 111 3.22 5.54 -14.82
N ASN A 112 4.50 5.78 -15.13
CA ASN A 112 5.04 7.15 -15.19
C ASN A 112 4.57 7.91 -16.44
N GLU A 113 3.80 7.27 -17.32
CA GLU A 113 3.32 7.83 -18.60
C GLU A 113 2.02 8.64 -18.47
N ALA A 114 1.89 9.47 -17.44
CA ALA A 114 0.85 10.48 -17.42
C ALA A 114 1.21 11.62 -18.38
N ALA A 115 1.21 11.35 -19.69
CA ALA A 115 1.42 12.31 -20.77
C ALA A 115 0.12 13.07 -21.11
N GLY A 116 -0.57 13.59 -20.09
CA GLY A 116 -1.79 14.37 -20.25
C GLY A 116 -1.86 15.50 -19.22
N PRO A 117 -2.66 16.56 -19.48
CA PRO A 117 -2.80 17.67 -18.54
C PRO A 117 -3.28 17.13 -17.18
N ARG A 118 -2.54 17.45 -16.11
CA ARG A 118 -2.95 17.11 -14.75
C ARG A 118 -4.36 17.68 -14.52
N PRO A 119 -5.32 16.89 -14.00
CA PRO A 119 -6.65 17.39 -13.71
C PRO A 119 -6.56 18.59 -12.75
N ALA A 120 -7.49 19.53 -12.93
CA ALA A 120 -7.60 20.73 -12.12
C ALA A 120 -7.55 20.40 -10.62
N TYR A 121 -6.71 21.16 -9.88
CA TYR A 121 -6.52 21.19 -8.43
C TYR A 121 -7.29 20.10 -7.66
N VAL A 122 -6.60 18.99 -7.37
CA VAL A 122 -7.12 18.00 -6.42
C VAL A 122 -6.79 18.47 -4.99
N PRO A 123 -7.70 18.33 -4.02
CA PRO A 123 -7.53 18.84 -2.65
C PRO A 123 -6.39 18.20 -1.84
N PHE A 124 -5.62 17.31 -2.45
CA PHE A 124 -4.47 16.59 -1.90
C PHE A 124 -3.22 16.70 -2.78
N GLU A 125 -3.13 17.77 -3.59
CA GLU A 125 -1.98 18.05 -4.43
C GLU A 125 -0.69 18.11 -3.56
N GLY A 126 0.27 17.23 -3.84
CA GLY A 126 1.49 17.05 -3.05
C GLY A 126 1.57 15.74 -2.26
N ASP A 127 0.45 15.01 -2.08
CA ASP A 127 0.45 13.66 -1.50
C ASP A 127 0.31 12.58 -2.60
N ASP A 128 1.46 12.19 -3.15
CA ASP A 128 1.55 11.15 -4.18
C ASP A 128 1.01 9.79 -3.68
N ILE A 129 1.13 9.50 -2.37
CA ILE A 129 0.69 8.23 -1.78
C ILE A 129 -0.84 8.19 -1.66
N LEU A 130 -1.47 9.26 -1.20
CA LEU A 130 -2.92 9.37 -1.16
C LEU A 130 -3.54 9.18 -2.55
N SER A 131 -2.95 9.80 -3.57
CA SER A 131 -3.34 9.65 -4.96
C SER A 131 -3.24 8.19 -5.44
N VAL A 132 -2.14 7.51 -5.08
CA VAL A 132 -1.92 6.09 -5.39
C VAL A 132 -2.93 5.19 -4.67
N ILE A 133 -3.26 5.46 -3.40
CA ILE A 133 -4.24 4.70 -2.62
C ILE A 133 -5.62 4.80 -3.28
N LEU A 134 -6.07 6.00 -3.61
CA LEU A 134 -7.37 6.21 -4.25
C LEU A 134 -7.44 5.56 -5.64
N SER A 135 -6.39 5.69 -6.45
CA SER A 135 -6.32 5.07 -7.78
C SER A 135 -6.40 3.55 -7.69
N LYS A 136 -5.67 2.95 -6.75
CA LYS A 136 -5.73 1.50 -6.49
C LYS A 136 -7.11 1.09 -6.00
N ALA A 137 -7.72 1.82 -5.07
CA ALA A 137 -9.04 1.49 -4.54
C ALA A 137 -10.11 1.49 -5.66
N MET A 138 -10.12 2.50 -6.51
CA MET A 138 -11.05 2.59 -7.64
C MET A 138 -10.88 1.44 -8.64
N MET A 139 -9.63 1.08 -8.95
CA MET A 139 -9.32 -0.04 -9.84
C MET A 139 -9.73 -1.38 -9.23
N LEU A 140 -9.40 -1.63 -7.97
CA LEU A 140 -9.62 -2.91 -7.29
C LEU A 140 -11.09 -3.15 -6.92
N ALA A 141 -11.86 -2.09 -6.67
CA ALA A 141 -13.32 -2.18 -6.56
C ALA A 141 -14.00 -2.62 -7.88
N ASN A 142 -13.28 -2.56 -9.00
CA ASN A 142 -13.72 -3.05 -10.31
C ASN A 142 -12.72 -4.07 -10.88
N ASP A 143 -12.18 -4.94 -10.02
CA ASP A 143 -11.14 -5.91 -10.40
C ASP A 143 -11.57 -6.91 -11.50
N ASP A 144 -12.87 -7.08 -11.72
CA ASP A 144 -13.42 -7.84 -12.86
C ASP A 144 -13.06 -7.22 -14.20
N LYS A 145 -12.90 -5.89 -14.26
CA LYS A 145 -12.57 -5.13 -15.47
C LYS A 145 -11.06 -5.04 -15.74
N ILE A 146 -10.21 -5.56 -14.86
CA ILE A 146 -8.76 -5.57 -15.06
C ILE A 146 -8.42 -6.52 -16.21
N THR A 147 -7.76 -5.99 -17.24
CA THR A 147 -7.30 -6.75 -18.42
C THR A 147 -5.80 -7.04 -18.41
N ASP A 148 -5.02 -6.34 -17.58
CA ASP A 148 -3.57 -6.53 -17.48
C ASP A 148 -3.24 -7.94 -16.93
N GLY A 149 -2.69 -8.79 -17.80
CA GLY A 149 -2.33 -10.16 -17.46
C GLY A 149 -1.29 -10.28 -16.34
N SER A 150 -0.44 -9.28 -16.11
CA SER A 150 0.53 -9.27 -15.00
C SER A 150 -0.16 -9.09 -13.64
N ILE A 151 -1.23 -8.29 -13.59
CA ILE A 151 -2.05 -8.10 -12.38
C ILE A 151 -2.94 -9.33 -12.18
N LEU A 152 -3.57 -9.83 -13.25
CA LEU A 152 -4.46 -10.99 -13.18
C LEU A 152 -3.74 -12.26 -12.70
N ARG A 153 -2.51 -12.50 -13.15
CA ARG A 153 -1.69 -13.61 -12.65
C ARG A 153 -1.36 -13.50 -11.16
N GLN A 154 -1.25 -12.28 -10.64
CA GLN A 154 -1.03 -12.05 -9.20
C GLN A 154 -2.30 -12.18 -8.37
N ILE A 155 -3.49 -11.98 -8.95
CA ILE A 155 -4.79 -12.12 -8.26
C ILE A 155 -5.23 -13.60 -8.20
N ALA A 156 -4.84 -14.40 -9.20
CA ALA A 156 -5.18 -15.82 -9.33
C ALA A 156 -4.88 -16.66 -8.07
#